data_AF-A0A957QBB1-F1
#
_entry.id   AF-A0A957QBB1-F1
#
_cell.length_a   1.000
_cell.length_b   1.000
_cell.length_c   1.000
_cell.angle_alpha   90.00
_cell.angle_beta   90.00
_cell.angle_gamma   90.00
#
_symmetry.space_group_name_H-M   'P 1'
#
loop_
_entity.id
_entity.type
_entity.pdbx_description
1 polymer ?
#
loop_
_entity_poly.entity_id
_entity_poly.type
_entity_poly.pdbx_seq_one_letter_code
_entity_poly.pdbx_strand_id
1 'polypeptide(L)'
;MTTTTSAAATTNGRVYDLDAHLAMVKPAAQVQAEAAAKAAQDATAEPAPTFAPMTLADLLSMPPKEWLIDQIIGKSDLGMIYGGPGTGKTFVVIDLIMSACLGQQWAMRFDVVRPLNVAYAAGEGISGLPARFAAAAQHYGVDTLGNFTFFKAVPQLYNDNQAADAININKFVREWKARQERGEAKPLDLLVVDTLHTATTAADENSSRDMGTVLTACRWAAHELGCAVILVHHTNKS
;
A
#
# COMPACT_ATOMS: atom_id res chain seq x y z
N MET A 1 -34.46 -38.03 -44.35
CA MET A 1 -35.05 -37.99 -42.99
C MET A 1 -34.01 -38.55 -42.03
N THR A 2 -33.16 -37.68 -41.51
CA THR A 2 -32.17 -38.01 -40.48
C THR A 2 -32.50 -37.12 -39.30
N THR A 3 -33.11 -37.74 -38.28
CA THR A 3 -33.46 -37.12 -37.01
C THR A 3 -32.19 -36.88 -36.20
N THR A 4 -31.83 -35.61 -36.00
CA THR A 4 -30.76 -35.21 -35.07
C THR A 4 -31.35 -35.14 -33.67
N THR A 5 -30.95 -36.08 -32.81
CA THR A 5 -31.33 -36.09 -31.39
C THR A 5 -30.53 -34.99 -30.67
N SER A 6 -31.22 -33.95 -30.21
CA SER A 6 -30.68 -32.91 -29.33
C SER A 6 -30.41 -33.50 -27.93
N ALA A 7 -29.17 -33.39 -27.46
CA ALA A 7 -28.76 -33.86 -26.14
C ALA A 7 -28.96 -32.74 -25.10
N ALA A 8 -29.98 -32.86 -24.27
CA ALA A 8 -30.19 -31.98 -23.11
C ALA A 8 -29.47 -32.55 -21.88
N ALA A 9 -28.58 -31.77 -21.27
CA ALA A 9 -27.99 -32.07 -19.97
C ALA A 9 -28.71 -31.27 -18.88
N THR A 10 -29.01 -31.91 -17.74
CA THR A 10 -29.75 -31.29 -16.62
C THR A 10 -28.85 -31.15 -15.39
N THR A 11 -28.75 -29.91 -14.86
CA THR A 11 -28.22 -29.64 -13.51
C THR A 11 -29.23 -28.75 -12.79
N ASN A 12 -29.72 -29.16 -11.62
CA ASN A 12 -30.73 -28.47 -10.81
C ASN A 12 -32.07 -28.14 -11.51
N GLY A 13 -32.59 -29.02 -12.36
CA GLY A 13 -33.99 -28.99 -12.80
C GLY A 13 -34.39 -27.84 -13.75
N ARG A 14 -33.43 -27.07 -14.28
CA ARG A 14 -33.68 -26.11 -15.38
C ARG A 14 -33.10 -26.64 -16.69
N VAL A 15 -33.91 -26.67 -17.74
CA VAL A 15 -33.49 -26.98 -19.11
C VAL A 15 -32.84 -25.73 -19.68
N TYR A 16 -31.55 -25.79 -19.98
CA TYR A 16 -30.82 -24.73 -20.67
C TYR A 16 -30.61 -25.14 -22.12
N ASP A 17 -30.98 -24.27 -23.06
CA ASP A 17 -30.64 -24.43 -24.47
C ASP A 17 -29.13 -24.19 -24.64
N LEU A 18 -28.37 -25.28 -24.78
CA LEU A 18 -26.91 -25.23 -24.93
C LEU A 18 -26.49 -24.47 -26.19
N ASP A 19 -27.30 -24.51 -27.26
CA ASP A 19 -26.97 -23.87 -28.53
C ASP A 19 -27.09 -22.33 -28.41
N ALA A 20 -28.06 -21.85 -27.64
CA ALA A 20 -28.19 -20.42 -27.32
C ALA A 20 -27.06 -19.90 -26.41
N HIS A 21 -26.49 -20.76 -25.55
CA HIS A 21 -25.39 -20.38 -24.66
C HIS A 21 -24.04 -20.34 -25.38
N LEU A 22 -23.81 -21.25 -26.32
CA LEU A 22 -22.62 -21.25 -27.19
C LEU A 22 -22.59 -20.06 -28.16
N ALA A 23 -23.74 -19.54 -28.60
CA ALA A 23 -23.83 -18.38 -29.47
C ALA A 23 -23.47 -17.04 -28.79
N MET A 24 -23.45 -16.98 -27.45
CA MET A 24 -23.12 -15.77 -26.67
C MET A 24 -21.64 -15.68 -26.26
N VAL A 25 -20.86 -16.73 -26.46
CA VAL A 25 -19.43 -16.75 -26.14
C VAL A 25 -18.65 -16.26 -27.36
N LYS A 26 -18.13 -15.04 -27.29
CA LYS A 26 -17.23 -14.51 -28.32
C LYS A 26 -16.03 -15.46 -28.49
N PRO A 27 -15.66 -15.85 -29.72
CA PRO A 27 -14.47 -16.65 -29.99
C PRO A 27 -13.23 -16.01 -29.35
N ALA A 28 -12.37 -16.81 -28.73
CA ALA A 28 -11.15 -16.34 -28.07
C ALA A 28 -10.25 -15.48 -28.98
N ALA A 29 -10.26 -15.76 -30.29
CA ALA A 29 -9.54 -14.98 -31.29
C ALA A 29 -10.08 -13.54 -31.45
N GLN A 30 -11.39 -13.31 -31.31
CA GLN A 30 -11.98 -11.97 -31.35
C GLN A 30 -11.68 -11.18 -30.08
N VAL A 31 -11.70 -11.84 -28.90
CA VAL A 31 -11.31 -11.21 -27.63
C VAL A 31 -9.83 -10.79 -27.65
N GLN A 32 -8.97 -11.64 -28.23
CA GLN A 32 -7.54 -11.34 -28.38
C GLN A 32 -7.27 -10.22 -29.41
N ALA A 33 -8.02 -10.17 -30.52
CA ALA A 33 -7.91 -9.11 -31.51
C ALA A 33 -8.39 -7.76 -30.98
N GLU A 34 -9.49 -7.71 -30.22
CA GLU A 34 -9.99 -6.49 -29.56
C GLU A 34 -8.99 -6.00 -28.49
N ALA A 35 -8.39 -6.90 -27.72
CA ALA A 35 -7.35 -6.57 -26.73
C ALA A 35 -6.05 -6.04 -27.38
N ALA A 36 -5.62 -6.65 -28.49
CA ALA A 36 -4.46 -6.20 -29.25
C ALA A 36 -4.69 -4.83 -29.93
N ALA A 37 -5.90 -4.57 -30.42
CA ALA A 37 -6.28 -3.28 -31.00
C ALA A 37 -6.33 -2.16 -29.94
N LYS A 38 -6.83 -2.46 -28.73
CA LYS A 38 -6.81 -1.52 -27.60
C LYS A 38 -5.38 -1.23 -27.12
N ALA A 39 -4.55 -2.27 -26.99
CA ALA A 39 -3.13 -2.12 -26.64
C ALA A 39 -2.34 -1.31 -27.70
N ALA A 40 -2.70 -1.43 -28.98
CA ALA A 40 -2.11 -0.63 -30.05
C ALA A 40 -2.60 0.84 -30.08
N GLN A 41 -3.82 1.11 -29.60
CA GLN A 41 -4.34 2.47 -29.42
C GLN A 41 -3.76 3.16 -28.19
N ASP A 42 -3.54 2.44 -27.09
CA ASP A 42 -2.90 2.98 -25.89
C ASP A 42 -1.39 3.25 -26.13
N ALA A 43 -0.76 2.55 -27.08
CA ALA A 43 0.64 2.73 -27.44
C ALA A 43 0.93 3.95 -28.36
N THR A 44 -0.10 4.60 -28.91
CA THR A 44 0.05 5.74 -29.84
C THR A 44 -0.40 7.08 -29.26
N ALA A 45 -0.94 7.10 -28.04
CA ALA A 45 -1.26 8.35 -27.36
C ALA A 45 0.04 9.00 -26.85
N GLU A 46 0.30 10.24 -27.28
CA GLU A 46 1.35 11.05 -26.65
C GLU A 46 1.07 11.15 -25.14
N PRO A 47 2.08 10.95 -24.27
CA PRO A 47 1.87 11.04 -22.84
C PRO A 47 1.35 12.44 -22.49
N ALA A 48 0.34 12.49 -21.62
CA ALA A 48 -0.20 13.75 -21.16
C ALA A 48 0.94 14.64 -20.62
N PRO A 49 0.93 15.95 -20.92
CA PRO A 49 2.01 16.83 -20.54
C PRO A 49 2.21 16.82 -19.01
N THR A 50 3.43 16.53 -18.56
CA THR A 50 3.78 16.47 -17.12
C THR A 50 3.45 17.77 -16.39
N PHE A 51 3.59 18.91 -17.06
CA PHE A 51 3.31 20.24 -16.53
C PHE A 51 2.09 20.85 -17.21
N ALA A 52 0.96 20.14 -17.15
CA ALA A 52 -0.32 20.67 -17.62
C ALA A 52 -0.75 21.86 -16.73
N PRO A 53 -0.91 23.08 -17.28
CA PRO A 53 -1.32 24.24 -16.50
C PRO A 53 -2.78 24.09 -16.05
N MET A 54 -3.07 24.48 -14.81
CA MET A 54 -4.43 24.56 -14.25
C MET A 54 -4.84 26.02 -14.09
N THR A 55 -6.07 26.34 -14.48
CA THR A 55 -6.67 27.64 -14.15
C THR A 55 -7.10 27.69 -12.68
N LEU A 56 -7.48 28.88 -12.19
CA LEU A 56 -8.07 28.99 -10.85
C LEU A 56 -9.37 28.16 -10.72
N ALA A 57 -10.19 28.08 -11.77
CA ALA A 57 -11.40 27.28 -11.75
C ALA A 57 -11.09 25.77 -11.64
N ASP A 58 -10.06 25.32 -12.36
CA ASP A 58 -9.57 23.94 -12.25
C ASP A 58 -9.08 23.65 -10.82
N LEU A 59 -8.25 24.55 -10.26
CA LEU A 59 -7.75 24.44 -8.88
C LEU A 59 -8.88 24.34 -7.84
N LEU A 60 -9.90 25.19 -7.95
CA LEU A 60 -11.03 25.22 -7.01
C LEU A 60 -11.99 24.03 -7.18
N SER A 61 -11.94 23.33 -8.31
CA SER A 61 -12.75 22.14 -8.59
C SER A 61 -12.01 20.82 -8.29
N MET A 62 -10.74 20.89 -7.89
CA MET A 62 -9.98 19.70 -7.50
C MET A 62 -10.69 18.93 -6.38
N PRO A 63 -10.68 17.59 -6.43
CA PRO A 63 -11.28 16.79 -5.37
C PRO A 63 -10.62 17.11 -4.03
N PRO A 64 -11.39 17.04 -2.92
CA PRO A 64 -10.82 17.24 -1.59
C PRO A 64 -9.77 16.18 -1.29
N LYS A 65 -8.85 16.49 -0.37
CA LYS A 65 -7.83 15.56 0.10
C LYS A 65 -8.49 14.28 0.62
N GLU A 66 -8.06 13.13 0.11
CA GLU A 66 -8.44 11.83 0.66
C GLU A 66 -7.69 11.59 1.97
N TRP A 67 -8.40 11.61 3.10
CA TRP A 67 -7.83 11.33 4.42
C TRP A 67 -7.82 9.83 4.74
N LEU A 68 -6.81 9.38 5.47
CA LEU A 68 -6.75 8.07 6.15
C LEU A 68 -7.01 8.24 7.65
N ILE A 69 -6.38 9.27 8.23
CA ILE A 69 -6.65 9.79 9.57
C ILE A 69 -6.96 11.26 9.40
N ASP A 70 -8.17 11.67 9.77
CA ASP A 70 -8.66 13.01 9.50
C ASP A 70 -7.73 14.08 10.08
N GLN A 71 -7.45 15.10 9.28
CA GLN A 71 -6.56 16.23 9.59
C GLN A 71 -5.08 15.88 9.87
N ILE A 72 -4.68 14.61 9.83
CA ILE A 72 -3.32 14.17 10.18
C ILE A 72 -2.63 13.45 9.01
N ILE A 73 -3.23 12.39 8.48
CA ILE A 73 -2.61 11.53 7.46
C ILE A 73 -3.55 11.39 6.28
N GLY A 74 -3.16 11.93 5.13
CA GLY A 74 -3.82 11.68 3.85
C GLY A 74 -3.22 10.54 3.07
N LYS A 75 -3.94 10.11 2.04
CA LYS A 75 -3.47 9.13 1.06
C LYS A 75 -2.21 9.64 0.36
N SER A 76 -1.23 8.74 0.20
CA SER A 76 0.08 9.04 -0.40
C SER A 76 0.90 10.11 0.32
N ASP A 77 0.58 10.42 1.59
CA ASP A 77 1.40 11.33 2.40
C ASP A 77 2.70 10.67 2.86
N LEU A 78 3.70 11.52 3.11
CA LEU A 78 4.92 11.17 3.82
C LEU A 78 4.95 11.92 5.14
N GLY A 79 4.95 11.18 6.24
CA GLY A 79 5.01 11.73 7.60
C GLY A 79 6.17 11.16 8.42
N MET A 80 6.42 11.77 9.57
CA MET A 80 7.47 11.34 10.48
C MET A 80 7.05 11.48 11.94
N ILE A 81 7.28 10.44 12.73
CA ILE A 81 7.17 10.46 14.20
C ILE A 81 8.60 10.53 14.75
N TYR A 82 8.95 11.65 15.38
CA TYR A 82 10.32 11.88 15.86
C TYR A 82 10.38 12.24 17.35
N GLY A 83 11.53 12.00 17.97
CA GLY A 83 11.79 12.33 19.38
C GLY A 83 12.94 11.55 19.99
N GLY A 84 13.39 11.99 21.18
CA GLY A 84 14.55 11.40 21.86
C GLY A 84 14.44 9.89 22.13
N PRO A 85 15.55 9.16 22.33
CA PRO A 85 15.50 7.77 22.78
C PRO A 85 14.72 7.62 24.09
N GLY A 86 13.96 6.52 24.23
CA GLY A 86 13.20 6.25 25.45
C GLY A 86 11.94 7.10 25.69
N THR A 87 11.57 8.02 24.79
CA THR A 87 10.40 8.92 24.97
C THR A 87 9.05 8.28 24.65
N GLY A 88 9.00 6.98 24.37
CA GLY A 88 7.75 6.27 24.13
C GLY A 88 7.21 6.30 22.69
N LYS A 89 8.00 6.73 21.69
CA LYS A 89 7.60 6.70 20.26
C LYS A 89 6.99 5.38 19.82
N THR A 90 7.59 4.25 20.20
CA THR A 90 7.05 2.93 19.85
C THR A 90 5.64 2.72 20.38
N PHE A 91 5.27 3.27 21.54
CA PHE A 91 3.90 3.19 22.04
C PHE A 91 2.94 4.05 21.22
N VAL A 92 3.37 5.25 20.78
CA VAL A 92 2.59 6.10 19.86
C VAL A 92 2.39 5.42 18.51
N VAL A 93 3.43 4.74 18.01
CA VAL A 93 3.38 3.96 16.76
C VAL A 93 2.46 2.75 16.89
N ILE A 94 2.53 2.02 18.01
CA ILE A 94 1.62 0.90 18.27
C ILE A 94 0.18 1.41 18.37
N ASP A 95 -0.07 2.50 19.09
CA ASP A 95 -1.39 3.12 19.19
C ASP A 95 -1.94 3.53 17.81
N LEU A 96 -1.09 4.12 16.96
CA LEU A 96 -1.40 4.44 15.57
C LEU A 96 -1.81 3.19 14.78
N ILE A 97 -1.00 2.14 14.85
CA ILE A 97 -1.26 0.89 14.13
C ILE A 97 -2.58 0.25 14.60
N MET A 98 -2.80 0.15 15.91
CA MET A 98 -4.03 -0.44 16.47
C MET A 98 -5.26 0.37 16.07
N SER A 99 -5.22 1.69 16.28
CA SER A 99 -6.31 2.61 15.89
C SER A 99 -6.61 2.53 14.40
N ALA A 100 -5.57 2.56 13.56
CA ALA A 100 -5.68 2.47 12.11
C ALA A 100 -6.32 1.15 11.67
N CYS A 101 -5.84 0.02 12.18
CA CYS A 101 -6.39 -1.29 11.83
C CYS A 101 -7.84 -1.45 12.30
N LEU A 102 -8.21 -0.89 13.44
CA LEU A 102 -9.56 -1.03 14.00
C LEU A 102 -10.55 0.03 13.47
N GLY A 103 -10.07 1.09 12.82
CA GLY A 103 -10.92 2.22 12.46
C GLY A 103 -11.39 3.00 13.69
N GLN A 104 -10.58 3.05 14.75
CA GLN A 104 -10.86 3.78 15.99
C GLN A 104 -10.06 5.08 16.03
N GLN A 105 -10.45 6.02 16.90
CA GLN A 105 -9.73 7.29 17.03
C GLN A 105 -8.28 7.09 17.46
N TRP A 106 -7.36 7.62 16.66
CA TRP A 106 -5.95 7.69 17.05
C TRP A 106 -5.72 8.83 18.05
N ALA A 107 -4.85 8.59 19.04
CA ALA A 107 -4.52 9.54 20.09
C ALA A 107 -5.75 10.11 20.83
N MET A 108 -6.83 9.33 20.92
CA MET A 108 -8.12 9.71 21.52
C MET A 108 -8.75 10.97 20.92
N ARG A 109 -8.38 11.33 19.68
CA ARG A 109 -8.77 12.61 19.09
C ARG A 109 -9.05 12.57 17.60
N PHE A 110 -8.26 11.85 16.82
CA PHE A 110 -8.31 11.94 15.37
C PHE A 110 -9.02 10.73 14.77
N ASP A 111 -10.08 10.98 14.01
CA ASP A 111 -10.89 9.93 13.42
C ASP A 111 -10.12 9.18 12.32
N VAL A 112 -10.07 7.86 12.44
CA VAL A 112 -9.62 6.98 11.35
C VAL A 112 -10.83 6.72 10.46
N VAL A 113 -10.76 7.11 9.19
CA VAL A 113 -11.95 7.21 8.33
C VAL A 113 -12.62 5.85 8.04
N ARG A 114 -11.85 4.76 8.15
CA ARG A 114 -12.26 3.35 8.06
C ARG A 114 -11.13 2.45 8.59
N PRO A 115 -11.36 1.17 8.89
CA PRO A 115 -10.29 0.21 9.09
C PRO A 115 -9.28 0.21 7.93
N LEU A 116 -7.98 0.35 8.27
CA LEU A 116 -6.87 0.50 7.32
C LEU A 116 -6.03 -0.77 7.24
N ASN A 117 -5.48 -1.07 6.06
CA ASN A 117 -4.45 -2.10 5.90
C ASN A 117 -3.09 -1.50 6.23
N VAL A 118 -2.44 -2.03 7.26
CA VAL A 118 -1.21 -1.46 7.82
C VAL A 118 -0.06 -2.45 7.70
N ALA A 119 1.06 -1.98 7.16
CA ALA A 119 2.33 -2.68 7.17
C ALA A 119 3.28 -1.99 8.15
N TYR A 120 3.91 -2.77 9.03
CA TYR A 120 4.92 -2.28 9.96
C TYR A 120 6.24 -3.01 9.74
N ALA A 121 7.25 -2.29 9.28
CA ALA A 121 8.60 -2.79 9.10
C ALA A 121 9.49 -2.26 10.22
N ALA A 122 9.94 -3.14 11.11
CA ALA A 122 10.77 -2.77 12.26
C ALA A 122 12.07 -3.57 12.29
N GLY A 123 13.19 -2.87 12.40
CA GLY A 123 14.54 -3.45 12.42
C GLY A 123 15.24 -3.40 13.78
N GLU A 124 14.77 -2.52 14.66
CA GLU A 124 15.29 -2.33 16.01
C GLU A 124 14.29 -2.78 17.08
N GLY A 125 14.79 -3.15 18.25
CA GLY A 125 13.94 -3.45 19.42
C GLY A 125 12.94 -4.59 19.24
N ILE A 126 13.11 -5.44 18.21
CA ILE A 126 12.16 -6.48 17.81
C ILE A 126 11.85 -7.44 18.96
N SER A 127 12.83 -7.75 19.83
CA SER A 127 12.64 -8.66 20.97
C SER A 127 11.55 -8.18 21.96
N GLY A 128 11.36 -6.85 22.09
CA GLY A 128 10.36 -6.27 22.98
C GLY A 128 9.00 -6.02 22.33
N LEU A 129 8.90 -6.02 21.00
CA LEU A 129 7.66 -5.74 20.28
C LEU A 129 6.52 -6.73 20.60
N PRO A 130 6.74 -8.06 20.64
CA PRO A 130 5.66 -9.00 20.94
C PRO A 130 4.95 -8.72 22.26
N ALA A 131 5.70 -8.42 23.33
CA ALA A 131 5.11 -8.10 24.63
C ALA A 131 4.29 -6.80 24.60
N ARG A 132 4.75 -5.78 23.85
CA ARG A 132 4.04 -4.50 23.72
C ARG A 132 2.78 -4.63 22.88
N PHE A 133 2.83 -5.36 21.76
CA PHE A 133 1.65 -5.65 20.95
C PHE A 133 0.66 -6.54 21.69
N ALA A 134 1.10 -7.50 22.51
CA ALA A 134 0.21 -8.29 23.35
C ALA A 134 -0.54 -7.42 24.37
N ALA A 135 0.16 -6.49 25.03
CA ALA A 135 -0.48 -5.53 25.94
C ALA A 135 -1.46 -4.60 25.20
N ALA A 136 -1.11 -4.13 24.01
CA ALA A 136 -2.00 -3.32 23.19
C ALA A 136 -3.24 -4.10 22.73
N ALA A 137 -3.07 -5.34 22.26
CA ALA A 137 -4.16 -6.23 21.88
C ALA A 137 -5.16 -6.44 23.02
N GLN A 138 -4.66 -6.65 24.25
CA GLN A 138 -5.50 -6.71 25.46
C GLN A 138 -6.23 -5.40 25.73
N HIS A 139 -5.54 -4.26 25.63
CA HIS A 139 -6.14 -2.95 25.85
C HIS A 139 -7.28 -2.65 24.85
N TYR A 140 -7.05 -2.97 23.58
CA TYR A 140 -8.02 -2.78 22.50
C TYR A 140 -9.08 -3.89 22.41
N GLY A 141 -8.97 -4.94 23.22
CA GLY A 141 -9.93 -6.05 23.27
C GLY A 141 -9.96 -6.90 22.00
N VAL A 142 -8.81 -7.12 21.36
CA VAL A 142 -8.70 -7.89 20.12
C VAL A 142 -7.70 -9.04 20.21
N ASP A 143 -8.07 -10.18 19.64
CA ASP A 143 -7.18 -11.35 19.55
C ASP A 143 -6.43 -11.42 18.21
N THR A 144 -6.98 -10.79 17.16
CA THR A 144 -6.40 -10.81 15.80
C THR A 144 -6.61 -9.48 15.09
N LEU A 145 -5.70 -9.16 14.17
CA LEU A 145 -5.79 -8.02 13.25
C LEU A 145 -5.52 -8.50 11.82
N GLY A 146 -6.57 -8.90 11.11
CA GLY A 146 -6.44 -9.47 9.75
C GLY A 146 -5.92 -8.50 8.68
N ASN A 147 -5.88 -7.21 8.99
CA ASN A 147 -5.39 -6.11 8.17
C ASN A 147 -4.06 -5.53 8.66
N PHE A 148 -3.35 -6.23 9.55
CA PHE A 148 -2.01 -5.88 10.00
C PHE A 148 -0.97 -6.85 9.42
N THR A 149 0.13 -6.33 8.89
CA THR A 149 1.27 -7.14 8.42
C THR A 149 2.56 -6.62 9.01
N PHE A 150 3.32 -7.51 9.67
CA PHE A 150 4.60 -7.18 10.28
C PHE A 150 5.78 -7.72 9.46
N PHE A 151 6.83 -6.92 9.32
CA PHE A 151 8.09 -7.29 8.69
C PHE A 151 9.25 -7.08 9.68
N LYS A 152 10.05 -8.13 9.88
CA LYS A 152 11.28 -8.08 10.68
C LYS A 152 12.45 -7.36 9.98
N ALA A 153 12.30 -7.10 8.69
CA ALA A 153 13.28 -6.42 7.87
C ALA A 153 12.74 -5.06 7.44
N VAL A 154 13.60 -4.04 7.50
CA VAL A 154 13.28 -2.67 7.11
C VAL A 154 13.77 -2.46 5.68
N PRO A 155 12.91 -1.98 4.75
CA PRO A 155 13.35 -1.67 3.39
C PRO A 155 14.35 -0.51 3.43
N GLN A 156 15.52 -0.70 2.81
CA GLN A 156 16.51 0.35 2.63
C GLN A 156 15.95 1.43 1.67
N LEU A 157 16.01 2.68 2.14
CA LEU A 157 15.56 3.90 1.48
C LEU A 157 16.72 4.68 0.83
N TYR A 158 17.95 4.28 1.12
CA TYR A 158 19.16 4.82 0.52
C TYR A 158 20.00 3.68 -0.06
N ASN A 159 20.45 3.82 -1.30
CA ASN A 159 21.39 2.89 -1.94
C ASN A 159 22.44 3.71 -2.68
N ASP A 160 23.72 3.48 -2.40
CA ASP A 160 24.85 4.10 -3.12
C ASP A 160 25.21 3.37 -4.43
N ASN A 161 24.28 2.56 -4.96
CA ASN A 161 24.40 1.74 -6.18
C ASN A 161 25.03 0.34 -5.99
N GLN A 162 25.01 -0.25 -4.79
CA GLN A 162 25.54 -1.60 -4.55
C GLN A 162 24.43 -2.67 -4.36
N ALA A 163 24.32 -3.58 -5.34
CA ALA A 163 23.54 -4.82 -5.40
C ALA A 163 22.03 -4.77 -5.74
N ALA A 164 21.66 -5.44 -6.83
CA ALA A 164 20.29 -5.62 -7.33
C ALA A 164 19.37 -6.44 -6.38
N ASP A 165 19.95 -7.22 -5.47
CA ASP A 165 19.23 -8.07 -4.50
C ASP A 165 19.05 -7.43 -3.12
N ALA A 166 19.46 -6.17 -2.95
CA ALA A 166 19.32 -5.44 -1.68
C ALA A 166 17.84 -5.39 -1.23
N ILE A 167 17.62 -5.50 0.09
CA ILE A 167 16.31 -5.38 0.74
C ILE A 167 15.91 -3.90 0.72
N ASN A 168 15.57 -3.37 -0.45
CA ASN A 168 15.28 -1.96 -0.68
C ASN A 168 13.77 -1.71 -0.87
N ILE A 169 13.38 -0.44 -0.87
CA ILE A 169 11.97 -0.06 -1.01
C ILE A 169 11.37 -0.47 -2.36
N ASN A 170 12.15 -0.50 -3.44
CA ASN A 170 11.66 -0.97 -4.75
C ASN A 170 11.25 -2.45 -4.70
N LYS A 171 12.05 -3.28 -4.02
CA LYS A 171 11.76 -4.69 -3.79
C LYS A 171 10.51 -4.85 -2.93
N PHE A 172 10.39 -4.09 -1.83
CA PHE A 172 9.20 -4.10 -0.98
C PHE A 172 7.92 -3.77 -1.76
N VAL A 173 7.93 -2.70 -2.58
CA VAL A 173 6.78 -2.31 -3.41
C VAL A 173 6.40 -3.43 -4.38
N ARG A 174 7.38 -4.03 -5.07
CA ARG A 174 7.14 -5.16 -6.00
C ARG A 174 6.57 -6.38 -5.28
N GLU A 175 7.14 -6.76 -4.15
CA GLU A 175 6.67 -7.91 -3.36
C GLU A 175 5.25 -7.67 -2.81
N TRP A 176 4.94 -6.45 -2.36
CA TRP A 176 3.60 -6.11 -1.90
C TRP A 176 2.58 -6.19 -3.04
N LYS A 177 2.87 -5.60 -4.21
CA LYS A 177 2.00 -5.71 -5.40
C LYS A 177 1.78 -7.17 -5.82
N ALA A 178 2.85 -7.98 -5.82
CA ALA A 178 2.73 -9.41 -6.11
C ALA A 178 1.85 -10.17 -5.09
N ARG A 179 1.89 -9.79 -3.80
CA ARG A 179 0.97 -10.34 -2.78
C ARG A 179 -0.48 -9.94 -3.07
N GLN A 180 -0.73 -8.74 -3.57
CA GLN A 180 -2.07 -8.30 -3.96
C GLN A 180 -2.61 -9.10 -5.14
N GLU A 181 -1.79 -9.31 -6.17
CA GLU A 181 -2.15 -10.13 -7.34
C GLU A 181 -2.51 -11.58 -6.96
N ARG A 182 -1.81 -12.13 -5.96
CA ARG A 182 -2.11 -13.47 -5.41
C ARG A 182 -3.28 -13.51 -4.41
N GLY A 183 -3.88 -12.36 -4.10
CA GLY A 183 -4.95 -12.25 -3.10
C GLY A 183 -4.49 -12.42 -1.64
N GLU A 184 -3.18 -12.36 -1.39
CA GLU A 184 -2.55 -12.49 -0.06
C GLU A 184 -2.44 -11.16 0.70
N ALA A 185 -2.70 -10.05 0.01
CA ALA A 185 -2.69 -8.71 0.59
C ALA A 185 -3.78 -7.83 -0.05
N LYS A 186 -4.32 -6.91 0.74
CA LYS A 186 -5.21 -5.84 0.27
C LYS A 186 -4.39 -4.62 -0.18
N PRO A 187 -5.01 -3.62 -0.85
CA PRO A 187 -4.45 -2.28 -1.00
C PRO A 187 -3.84 -1.78 0.33
N LEU A 188 -2.57 -1.39 0.32
CA LEU A 188 -1.92 -0.87 1.52
C LEU A 188 -2.41 0.55 1.76
N ASP A 189 -2.77 0.86 3.00
CA ASP A 189 -3.17 2.22 3.37
C ASP A 189 -2.04 2.93 4.11
N LEU A 190 -1.28 2.22 4.94
CA LEU A 190 -0.24 2.80 5.78
C LEU A 190 0.98 1.87 5.86
N LEU A 191 2.15 2.38 5.47
CA LEU A 191 3.45 1.77 5.70
C LEU A 191 4.19 2.51 6.82
N VAL A 192 4.46 1.84 7.93
CA VAL A 192 5.31 2.36 9.00
C VAL A 192 6.70 1.74 8.90
N VAL A 193 7.73 2.59 8.86
CA VAL A 193 9.15 2.22 8.74
C VAL A 193 9.87 2.67 10.02
N ASP A 194 10.31 1.70 10.83
CA ASP A 194 10.87 1.94 12.15
C ASP A 194 12.26 1.26 12.31
N THR A 195 13.36 2.00 12.31
CA THR A 195 13.49 3.47 12.26
C THR A 195 13.98 3.94 10.89
N LEU A 196 13.91 5.26 10.65
CA LEU A 196 14.59 5.93 9.55
C LEU A 196 16.08 5.57 9.53
N HIS A 197 16.72 5.57 10.71
CA HIS A 197 18.14 5.27 10.84
C HIS A 197 18.48 3.86 10.31
N THR A 198 17.70 2.85 10.71
CA THR A 198 17.86 1.49 10.19
C THR A 198 17.59 1.40 8.68
N ALA A 199 16.65 2.20 8.18
CA ALA A 199 16.24 2.24 6.79
C ALA A 199 17.22 2.99 5.87
N THR A 200 18.15 3.76 6.41
CA THR A 200 19.08 4.59 5.62
C THR A 200 20.53 4.25 5.95
N THR A 201 20.82 2.95 6.04
CA THR A 201 22.19 2.48 6.30
C THR A 201 23.11 3.06 5.22
N ALA A 202 24.24 3.67 5.62
CA ALA A 202 25.20 4.39 4.78
C ALA A 202 24.80 5.79 4.27
N ALA A 203 23.63 6.32 4.63
CA ALA A 203 23.31 7.74 4.38
C ALA A 203 23.90 8.64 5.47
N ASP A 204 24.38 9.82 5.09
CA ASP A 204 24.62 10.91 6.06
C ASP A 204 23.32 11.68 6.30
N GLU A 205 22.75 11.56 7.49
CA GLU A 205 21.51 12.26 7.89
C GLU A 205 21.66 13.80 7.84
N ASN A 206 22.89 14.33 7.87
CA ASN A 206 23.16 15.76 7.74
C ASN A 206 23.36 16.20 6.28
N SER A 207 23.49 15.24 5.35
CA SER A 207 23.60 15.51 3.92
C SER A 207 22.21 15.74 3.34
N SER A 208 21.91 16.99 2.94
CA SER A 208 20.69 17.32 2.21
C SER A 208 20.52 16.49 0.94
N ARG A 209 21.62 16.04 0.31
CA ARG A 209 21.60 15.19 -0.88
C ARG A 209 21.10 13.79 -0.55
N ASP A 210 21.62 13.19 0.50
CA ASP A 210 21.30 11.81 0.89
C ASP A 210 19.86 11.75 1.39
N MET A 211 19.48 12.70 2.24
CA MET A 211 18.10 12.84 2.71
C MET A 211 17.13 13.15 1.57
N GLY A 212 17.55 13.92 0.56
CA GLY A 212 16.76 14.12 -0.66
C GLY A 212 16.48 12.81 -1.40
N THR A 213 17.46 11.90 -1.45
CA THR A 213 17.31 10.57 -2.06
C THR A 213 16.33 9.71 -1.27
N VAL A 214 16.46 9.69 0.05
CA VAL A 214 15.57 8.96 0.97
C VAL A 214 14.12 9.42 0.85
N LEU A 215 13.89 10.74 0.88
CA LEU A 215 12.54 11.30 0.74
C LEU A 215 11.93 11.01 -0.64
N THR A 216 12.74 11.04 -1.70
CA THR A 216 12.31 10.68 -3.06
C THR A 216 11.86 9.22 -3.12
N ALA A 217 12.63 8.31 -2.52
CA ALA A 217 12.30 6.90 -2.45
C ALA A 217 10.99 6.64 -1.68
N CYS A 218 10.77 7.34 -0.56
CA CYS A 218 9.53 7.25 0.21
C CYS A 218 8.32 7.76 -0.57
N ARG A 219 8.43 8.93 -1.21
CA ARG A 219 7.34 9.51 -2.02
C ARG A 219 6.98 8.62 -3.20
N TRP A 220 7.99 8.06 -3.86
CA TRP A 220 7.77 7.08 -4.93
C TRP A 220 7.00 5.87 -4.42
N ALA A 221 7.39 5.28 -3.28
CA ALA A 221 6.70 4.12 -2.71
C ALA A 221 5.26 4.45 -2.28
N ALA A 222 5.05 5.62 -1.65
CA ALA A 222 3.74 6.12 -1.27
C ALA A 222 2.81 6.24 -2.48
N HIS A 223 3.31 6.82 -3.58
CA HIS A 223 2.59 6.92 -4.85
C HIS A 223 2.30 5.55 -5.48
N GLU A 224 3.31 4.69 -5.59
CA GLU A 224 3.20 3.38 -6.25
C GLU A 224 2.26 2.41 -5.56
N LEU A 225 2.17 2.48 -4.23
CA LEU A 225 1.27 1.64 -3.43
C LEU A 225 -0.06 2.34 -3.10
N GLY A 226 -0.18 3.64 -3.36
CA GLY A 226 -1.34 4.45 -2.95
C GLY A 226 -1.50 4.56 -1.43
N CYS A 227 -0.41 4.40 -0.67
CA CYS A 227 -0.40 4.34 0.79
C CYS A 227 0.34 5.54 1.39
N ALA A 228 0.03 5.91 2.63
CA ALA A 228 0.88 6.82 3.39
C ALA A 228 2.13 6.10 3.91
N VAL A 229 3.26 6.80 3.98
CA VAL A 229 4.51 6.30 4.57
C VAL A 229 4.84 7.11 5.81
N ILE A 230 5.02 6.45 6.96
CA ILE A 230 5.40 7.07 8.22
C ILE A 230 6.76 6.56 8.67
N LEU A 231 7.70 7.48 8.82
CA LEU A 231 9.06 7.21 9.28
C LEU A 231 9.15 7.44 10.79
N VAL A 232 9.78 6.52 11.53
CA VAL A 232 10.09 6.73 12.95
C VAL A 232 11.53 7.18 13.08
N HIS A 233 11.78 8.33 13.71
CA HIS A 233 13.13 8.89 13.79
C HIS A 233 13.54 9.26 15.23
N HIS A 234 14.82 9.05 15.53
CA HIS A 234 15.43 9.47 16.78
C HIS A 234 16.08 10.83 16.57
N THR A 235 15.75 11.81 17.41
CA THR A 235 16.52 13.06 17.42
C THR A 235 17.90 12.77 17.98
N ASN A 236 18.95 13.04 17.21
CA ASN A 236 20.31 13.09 17.75
C ASN A 236 20.44 14.27 18.70
N LYS A 237 21.26 14.12 19.76
CA LYS A 237 21.63 15.26 20.59
C LYS A 237 22.43 16.23 19.73
N SER A 238 21.95 17.47 19.68
CA SER A 238 22.68 18.64 19.15
C SER A 238 23.92 18.91 19.98
#